data_AF-A0A1Q5UB98-F1
#
_entry.id   AF-A0A1Q5UB98-F1
#
_cell.length_a   1.000
_cell.length_b   1.000
_cell.length_c   1.000
_cell.angle_alpha   90.00
_cell.angle_beta   90.00
_cell.angle_gamma   90.00
#
_symmetry.space_group_name_H-M   'P 1'
#
loop_
_entity.id
_entity.type
_entity.pdbx_description
1 polymer ?
#
loop_
_entity_poly.entity_id
_entity_poly.type
_entity_poly.pdbx_seq_one_letter_code
_entity_poly.pdbx_strand_id
1 'polypeptide(L)'
;MANAFTHLWAVRILCLYELKRFITHFSRHDQEQPIWTGQLRMNYDDIQAQLIAFAKSISLSMVYLLQEEMRLFGPASTIFPLQIAYKVYKSAGSGHQADIAYLEGIVDELHQKGLKSARAHVFGD
;
A
#
# COMPACT_ATOMS: atom_id res chain seq x y z
N MET A 1 -4.92 -7.31 16.76
CA MET A 1 -5.27 -6.00 16.16
C MET A 1 -4.45 -5.66 14.92
N ALA A 2 -3.20 -6.11 14.78
CA ALA A 2 -2.36 -5.81 13.60
C ALA A 2 -3.07 -6.09 12.26
N ASN A 3 -3.80 -7.20 12.15
CA ASN A 3 -4.57 -7.55 10.94
C ASN A 3 -5.49 -6.39 10.51
N ALA A 4 -6.37 -5.94 11.40
CA ALA A 4 -7.28 -4.82 11.13
C ALA A 4 -6.55 -3.53 10.73
N PHE A 5 -5.43 -3.21 11.40
CA PHE A 5 -4.64 -2.02 11.06
C PHE A 5 -3.98 -2.12 9.69
N THR A 6 -3.43 -3.28 9.32
CA THR A 6 -2.82 -3.46 7.99
C THR A 6 -3.82 -3.26 6.87
N HIS A 7 -5.06 -3.75 7.02
CA HIS A 7 -6.13 -3.47 6.08
C HIS A 7 -6.58 -2.00 6.10
N LEU A 8 -6.67 -1.38 7.28
CA LEU A 8 -7.03 0.04 7.40
C LEU A 8 -6.01 0.94 6.68
N TRP A 9 -4.71 0.69 6.86
CA TRP A 9 -3.66 1.42 6.15
C TRP A 9 -3.71 1.17 4.65
N ALA A 10 -3.95 -0.06 4.22
CA ALA A 10 -4.11 -0.40 2.80
C ALA A 10 -5.31 0.34 2.17
N VAL A 11 -6.44 0.41 2.87
CA VAL A 11 -7.62 1.18 2.43
C VAL A 11 -7.32 2.68 2.39
N ARG A 12 -6.62 3.23 3.39
CA ARG A 12 -6.22 4.65 3.38
C ARG A 12 -5.32 4.98 2.20
N ILE A 13 -4.37 4.10 1.86
CA ILE A 13 -3.54 4.23 0.67
C ILE A 13 -4.42 4.28 -0.59
N LEU A 14 -5.38 3.37 -0.74
CA LEU A 14 -6.30 3.38 -1.87
C LEU A 14 -7.11 4.67 -1.95
N CYS A 15 -7.68 5.14 -0.84
CA CYS A 15 -8.42 6.39 -0.80
C CYS A 15 -7.57 7.59 -1.23
N LEU A 16 -6.30 7.66 -0.79
CA LEU A 16 -5.40 8.73 -1.17
C LEU A 16 -5.03 8.68 -2.67
N TYR A 17 -4.81 7.49 -3.23
CA TYR A 17 -4.60 7.35 -4.68
C TYR A 17 -5.83 7.75 -5.47
N GLU A 18 -7.02 7.35 -5.03
CA GLU A 18 -8.27 7.67 -5.69
C GLU A 18 -8.59 9.16 -5.61
N LEU A 19 -8.37 9.80 -4.46
CA LEU A 19 -8.50 11.24 -4.30
C LEU A 19 -7.52 11.99 -5.21
N LYS A 20 -6.25 11.54 -5.28
CA LYS A 20 -5.27 12.09 -6.23
C LYS A 20 -5.72 11.95 -7.67
N ARG A 21 -6.23 10.79 -8.06
CA ARG A 21 -6.75 10.53 -9.42
C ARG A 21 -7.94 11.44 -9.73
N PHE A 22 -8.88 11.55 -8.81
CA PHE A 22 -10.04 12.43 -8.92
C PHE A 22 -9.61 13.88 -9.14
N ILE A 23 -8.76 14.41 -8.26
CA ILE A 23 -8.31 15.81 -8.34
C ILE A 23 -7.54 16.09 -9.63
N THR A 24 -6.64 15.19 -10.02
CA THR A 24 -5.87 15.33 -11.28
C THR A 24 -6.78 15.33 -12.50
N HIS A 25 -7.85 14.52 -12.49
CA HIS A 25 -8.82 14.49 -13.58
C HIS A 25 -9.61 15.80 -13.67
N PHE A 26 -10.11 16.32 -12.55
CA PHE A 26 -10.85 17.59 -12.51
C PHE A 26 -9.98 18.80 -12.87
N SER A 27 -8.76 18.90 -12.33
CA SER A 27 -7.83 19.99 -12.69
C SER A 27 -7.44 20.00 -14.17
N ARG A 28 -7.57 18.87 -14.89
CA ARG A 28 -7.36 18.80 -16.33
C ARG A 28 -8.56 19.29 -17.15
N HIS A 29 -9.76 19.29 -16.57
CA HIS A 29 -11.02 19.70 -17.22
C HIS A 29 -11.47 21.13 -16.87
N ASP A 30 -10.84 21.77 -15.89
CA ASP A 30 -11.15 23.14 -15.41
C ASP A 30 -10.77 24.29 -16.37
N GLN A 31 -10.49 24.02 -17.65
CA GLN A 31 -10.48 25.11 -18.64
C GLN A 31 -11.91 25.64 -18.95
N GLU A 32 -12.99 24.96 -18.53
CA GLU A 32 -14.36 25.34 -18.94
C GLU A 32 -15.45 25.29 -17.85
N GLN A 33 -15.14 25.05 -16.56
CA GLN A 33 -16.20 24.94 -15.52
C GLN A 33 -16.14 26.08 -14.47
N PRO A 34 -17.23 26.85 -14.28
CA PRO A 34 -17.38 27.75 -13.14
C PRO A 34 -17.95 26.95 -11.96
N ILE A 35 -17.45 27.17 -10.73
CA ILE A 35 -18.18 27.11 -9.42
C ILE A 35 -17.30 26.66 -8.23
N TRP A 36 -16.11 26.07 -8.41
CA TRP A 36 -15.20 25.83 -7.26
C TRP A 36 -14.21 26.98 -7.04
N THR A 37 -14.61 27.92 -6.18
CA THR A 37 -13.78 29.06 -5.74
C THR A 37 -12.73 28.70 -4.67
N GLY A 38 -12.70 27.45 -4.21
CA GLY A 38 -11.65 26.93 -3.33
C GLY A 38 -10.62 26.15 -4.13
N GLN A 39 -9.41 26.69 -4.30
CA GLN A 39 -8.31 25.97 -4.95
C GLN A 39 -7.98 24.72 -4.12
N LEU A 40 -8.42 23.55 -4.59
CA LEU A 40 -8.21 22.28 -3.91
C LEU A 40 -6.74 21.86 -4.05
N ARG A 41 -5.86 22.46 -3.23
CA ARG A 41 -4.43 22.15 -3.20
C ARG A 41 -4.18 20.95 -2.30
N MET A 42 -3.78 19.83 -2.87
CA MET A 42 -3.15 18.75 -2.12
C MET A 42 -1.66 19.00 -1.96
N ASN A 43 -1.15 18.88 -0.74
CA ASN A 43 0.28 18.83 -0.49
C ASN A 43 0.79 17.44 -0.91
N TYR A 44 1.26 17.32 -2.14
CA TYR A 44 1.68 16.04 -2.71
C TYR A 44 2.84 15.41 -1.96
N ASP A 45 3.78 16.19 -1.43
CA ASP A 45 4.94 15.68 -0.70
C ASP A 45 4.51 15.06 0.63
N ASP A 46 3.59 15.70 1.34
CA ASP A 46 3.00 15.16 2.57
C ASP A 46 2.21 13.87 2.29
N ILE A 47 1.46 13.81 1.19
CA ILE A 47 0.74 12.59 0.78
C ILE A 47 1.72 11.47 0.45
N GLN A 48 2.80 11.73 -0.30
CA GLN A 48 3.80 10.70 -0.59
C GLN A 48 4.46 10.19 0.70
N ALA A 49 4.84 11.08 1.61
CA ALA A 49 5.38 10.70 2.91
C ALA A 49 4.41 9.81 3.71
N GLN A 50 3.11 10.16 3.73
CA GLN A 50 2.07 9.36 4.39
C GLN A 50 1.87 7.99 3.73
N LEU A 51 1.86 7.91 2.40
CA LEU A 51 1.77 6.64 1.67
C LEU A 51 2.92 5.72 2.03
N ILE A 52 4.16 6.23 2.01
CA ILE A 52 5.36 5.48 2.40
C ILE A 52 5.28 5.04 3.86
N ALA A 53 4.83 5.92 4.77
CA ALA A 53 4.68 5.58 6.18
C ALA A 53 3.69 4.43 6.38
N PHE A 54 2.53 4.46 5.71
CA PHE A 54 1.56 3.37 5.76
C PHE A 54 2.11 2.07 5.18
N ALA A 55 2.82 2.13 4.04
CA ALA A 55 3.46 0.95 3.45
C ALA A 55 4.48 0.33 4.43
N LYS A 56 5.29 1.15 5.11
CA LYS A 56 6.23 0.70 6.14
C LYS A 56 5.53 0.06 7.33
N SER A 57 4.46 0.67 7.84
CA SER A 57 3.66 0.11 8.93
C SER A 57 3.05 -1.25 8.54
N ILE A 58 2.61 -1.41 7.30
CA ILE A 58 2.14 -2.70 6.77
C ILE A 58 3.27 -3.72 6.80
N SER A 59 4.41 -3.45 6.15
CA SER A 59 5.54 -4.39 6.07
C SER A 59 6.06 -4.80 7.45
N LEU A 60 6.24 -3.85 8.37
CA LEU A 60 6.74 -4.14 9.72
C LEU A 60 5.75 -4.94 10.56
N SER A 61 4.44 -4.83 10.31
CA SER A 61 3.42 -5.61 11.01
C SER A 61 3.46 -7.10 10.65
N MET A 62 4.15 -7.48 9.58
CA MET A 62 4.25 -8.87 9.13
C MET A 62 5.02 -9.73 10.13
N VAL A 63 5.98 -9.15 10.86
CA VAL A 63 6.69 -9.83 11.96
C VAL A 63 5.70 -10.42 12.98
N TYR A 64 4.57 -9.75 13.22
CA TYR A 64 3.51 -10.25 14.10
C TYR A 64 2.54 -11.18 13.37
N LEU A 65 2.13 -10.84 12.14
CA LEU A 65 1.14 -11.61 11.39
C LEU A 65 1.65 -12.97 10.90
N LEU A 66 2.97 -13.15 10.81
CA LEU A 66 3.60 -14.40 10.38
C LEU A 66 4.04 -15.31 11.53
N GLN A 67 3.82 -14.90 12.79
CA GLN A 67 4.08 -15.74 13.95
C GLN A 67 3.26 -17.03 13.89
N GLU A 68 3.80 -18.11 14.45
CA GLU A 68 3.17 -19.44 14.39
C GLU A 68 1.78 -19.46 15.06
N GLU A 69 1.58 -18.64 16.09
CA GLU A 69 0.33 -18.48 16.82
C GLU A 69 -0.80 -17.97 15.92
N MET A 70 -0.47 -17.20 14.88
CA MET A 70 -1.45 -16.69 13.91
C MET A 70 -1.88 -17.76 12.91
N ARG A 71 -1.19 -18.91 12.88
CA ARG A 71 -1.47 -20.09 12.05
C ARG A 71 -1.69 -19.69 10.59
N LEU A 72 -2.78 -20.12 9.97
CA LEU A 72 -3.12 -19.79 8.59
C LEU A 72 -3.73 -18.39 8.45
N PHE A 73 -4.45 -17.91 9.47
CA PHE A 73 -5.22 -16.66 9.38
C PHE A 73 -4.31 -15.43 9.26
N GLY A 74 -3.20 -15.41 9.98
CA GLY A 74 -2.22 -14.33 9.87
C GLY A 74 -1.67 -14.21 8.45
N PRO A 75 -0.89 -15.19 7.96
CA PRO A 75 -0.33 -15.20 6.62
C PRO A 75 -1.36 -14.94 5.51
N ALA A 76 -2.52 -15.58 5.54
CA ALA A 76 -3.53 -15.40 4.49
C ALA A 76 -4.09 -13.97 4.42
N SER A 77 -4.21 -13.28 5.56
CA SER A 77 -4.69 -11.89 5.60
C SER A 77 -3.71 -10.87 5.03
N THR A 78 -2.42 -11.23 4.92
CA THR A 78 -1.35 -10.29 4.54
C THR A 78 -1.31 -9.96 3.04
N ILE A 79 -1.89 -10.81 2.18
CA ILE A 79 -1.73 -10.73 0.72
C ILE A 79 -2.15 -9.36 0.18
N PHE A 80 -3.37 -8.92 0.52
CA PHE A 80 -3.88 -7.64 0.02
C PHE A 80 -3.08 -6.44 0.58
N PRO A 81 -2.83 -6.32 1.91
CA PRO A 81 -1.97 -5.25 2.43
C PRO A 81 -0.58 -5.20 1.79
N LEU A 82 0.08 -6.35 1.60
CA LEU A 82 1.40 -6.42 0.95
C LEU A 82 1.35 -5.98 -0.51
N GLN A 83 0.32 -6.37 -1.25
CA GLN A 83 0.11 -5.91 -2.63
C GLN A 83 0.03 -4.38 -2.70
N ILE A 84 -0.68 -3.76 -1.75
CA ILE A 84 -0.83 -2.30 -1.70
C ILE A 84 0.50 -1.63 -1.31
N ALA A 85 1.21 -2.14 -0.30
CA ALA A 85 2.52 -1.62 0.10
C ALA A 85 3.55 -1.72 -1.03
N TYR A 86 3.58 -2.85 -1.75
CA TYR A 86 4.46 -3.04 -2.91
C TYR A 86 4.19 -2.00 -4.01
N LYS A 87 2.93 -1.75 -4.35
CA LYS A 87 2.54 -0.72 -5.32
C LYS A 87 3.02 0.67 -4.89
N VAL A 88 2.92 0.99 -3.61
CA VAL A 88 3.44 2.26 -3.06
C VAL A 88 4.93 2.39 -3.30
N TYR A 89 5.74 1.43 -2.85
CA TYR A 89 7.19 1.49 -3.02
C TYR A 89 7.61 1.54 -4.50
N LYS A 90 6.97 0.74 -5.35
CA LYS A 90 7.23 0.73 -6.80
C LYS A 90 6.93 2.09 -7.44
N SER A 91 5.89 2.79 -6.97
CA SER A 91 5.52 4.12 -7.47
C SER A 91 6.38 5.27 -6.95
N ALA A 92 7.05 5.09 -5.80
CA ALA A 92 7.85 6.13 -5.15
C ALA A 92 9.28 6.25 -5.71
N GLY A 93 9.68 5.41 -6.66
CA GLY A 93 10.96 5.47 -7.36
C GLY A 93 12.10 4.69 -6.68
N SER A 94 13.33 4.92 -7.14
CA SER A 94 14.51 4.10 -6.79
C SER A 94 14.99 4.21 -5.33
N GLY A 95 14.47 5.16 -4.54
CA GLY A 95 14.85 5.32 -3.14
C GLY A 95 14.39 4.21 -2.19
N HIS A 96 13.47 3.34 -2.64
CA HIS A 96 12.79 2.35 -1.80
C HIS A 96 13.20 0.89 -2.10
N GLN A 97 14.36 0.66 -2.71
CA GLN A 97 14.82 -0.69 -3.04
C GLN A 97 15.00 -1.58 -1.80
N ALA A 98 15.48 -1.02 -0.69
CA ALA A 98 15.59 -1.75 0.57
C ALA A 98 14.22 -2.15 1.13
N ASP A 99 13.22 -1.26 1.03
CA ASP A 99 11.85 -1.55 1.45
C ASP A 99 11.21 -2.65 0.56
N ILE A 100 11.49 -2.63 -0.75
CA ILE A 100 11.05 -3.66 -1.70
C ILE A 100 11.69 -5.00 -1.38
N ALA A 101 13.02 -5.05 -1.20
CA ALA A 101 13.73 -6.28 -0.88
C ALA A 101 13.25 -6.90 0.45
N TYR A 102 12.96 -6.07 1.45
CA TYR A 102 12.36 -6.52 2.71
C TYR A 102 10.97 -7.13 2.48
N LEU A 103 10.13 -6.50 1.67
CA LEU A 103 8.80 -7.00 1.31
C LEU A 103 8.89 -8.31 0.50
N GLU A 104 9.86 -8.45 -0.39
CA GLU A 104 10.12 -9.70 -1.12
C GLU A 104 10.46 -10.85 -0.18
N GLY A 105 11.31 -10.61 0.83
CA GLY A 105 11.61 -11.60 1.86
C GLY A 105 10.36 -12.06 2.64
N ILE A 106 9.44 -11.14 2.94
CA ILE A 106 8.14 -11.48 3.57
C ILE A 106 7.31 -12.38 2.64
N VAL A 107 7.27 -12.08 1.35
CA VAL A 107 6.51 -12.88 0.36
C VAL A 107 7.11 -14.27 0.18
N ASP A 108 8.43 -14.40 0.22
CA ASP A 108 9.11 -15.69 0.18
C ASP A 108 8.82 -16.51 1.46
N GLU A 109 8.73 -15.87 2.63
CA GLU A 109 8.29 -16.53 3.87
C GLU A 109 6.84 -17.04 3.76
N LEU A 110 5.92 -16.25 3.19
CA LEU A 110 4.54 -16.69 2.90
C LEU A 110 4.52 -17.94 2.02
N HIS A 111 5.37 -17.96 0.99
CA HIS A 111 5.50 -19.12 0.11
C HIS A 111 5.96 -20.36 0.87
N GLN A 112 6.97 -20.22 1.74
CA GLN A 112 7.46 -21.30 2.60
C GLN A 112 6.40 -21.80 3.59
N LYS A 113 5.52 -20.92 4.07
CA LYS A 113 4.36 -21.27 4.91
C LYS A 113 3.18 -21.89 4.14
N GLY A 114 3.34 -22.15 2.83
CA GLY A 114 2.37 -22.88 2.01
C GLY A 114 1.46 -22.00 1.15
N LEU A 115 1.57 -20.67 1.23
CA LEU A 115 0.83 -19.74 0.36
C LEU A 115 1.54 -19.58 -0.98
N LYS A 116 1.54 -20.65 -1.78
CA LYS A 116 2.35 -20.75 -3.00
C LYS A 116 2.06 -19.65 -4.03
N SER A 117 0.82 -19.14 -4.09
CA SER A 117 0.41 -18.07 -5.00
C SER A 117 0.65 -16.65 -4.46
N ALA A 118 1.22 -16.48 -3.27
CA ALA A 118 1.42 -15.17 -2.64
C ALA A 118 2.19 -14.21 -3.57
N ARG A 119 3.24 -14.71 -4.24
CA ARG A 119 4.06 -13.94 -5.18
C ARG A 119 3.22 -13.33 -6.32
N ALA A 120 2.45 -14.17 -7.01
CA ALA A 120 1.59 -13.73 -8.12
C ALA A 120 0.57 -12.67 -7.66
N HIS A 121 -0.05 -12.88 -6.49
CA HIS A 121 -1.05 -11.92 -5.98
C HIS A 121 -0.45 -10.59 -5.49
N VAL A 122 0.71 -10.62 -4.85
CA VAL A 122 1.35 -9.42 -4.29
C VAL A 122 2.02 -8.58 -5.39
N PHE A 123 2.72 -9.21 -6.32
CA PHE A 123 3.47 -8.50 -7.36
C PHE A 123 2.69 -8.26 -8.64
N GLY A 124 1.64 -9.04 -8.89
CA GLY A 124 0.86 -8.97 -10.13
C GLY A 124 1.57 -9.62 -11.32
N ASP A 125 2.41 -10.62 -11.06
CA ASP A 125 3.08 -11.47 -12.05
C ASP A 125 2.23 -12.69 -12.43
#